data_AF-A0A7X2N024-F1
#
_entry.id   AF-A0A7X2N024-F1
#
_cell.length_a   1.000
_cell.length_b   1.000
_cell.length_c   1.000
_cell.angle_alpha   90.00
_cell.angle_beta   90.00
_cell.angle_gamma   90.00
#
_symmetry.space_group_name_H-M   'P 1'
#
loop_
_entity.id
_entity.type
_entity.pdbx_description
1 polymer ?
#
loop_
_entity_poly.entity_id
_entity_poly.type
_entity_poly.pdbx_seq_one_letter_code
_entity_poly.pdbx_strand_id
1 'polypeptide(L)'
;MDEQCIKMRQSVPNYIYLKYIIRNIGAASAVDMKVSVNGFSEKISIAKDETVNLFMIISMGKEETVPFSILLDYWDVEKRAHYNQEDGFEILVKGTEQIIKPKEHTLPTEIKNP
;
A
#
# COMPACT_ATOMS: atom_id res chain seq x y z
N MET A 1 33.46 -7.56 23.40
CA MET A 1 34.02 -7.15 22.10
C MET A 1 33.50 -8.14 21.08
N ASP A 2 32.45 -7.74 20.38
CA ASP A 2 31.98 -8.12 19.03
C ASP A 2 31.91 -9.59 18.61
N GLU A 3 31.08 -10.40 19.28
CA GLU A 3 30.60 -11.70 18.76
C GLU A 3 29.06 -11.82 18.76
N GLN A 4 28.34 -10.73 18.48
CA GLN A 4 26.87 -10.79 18.34
C GLN A 4 26.30 -10.14 17.08
N CYS A 5 27.12 -9.90 16.05
CA CYS A 5 26.62 -9.53 14.74
C CYS A 5 26.58 -10.77 13.84
N ILE A 6 25.36 -11.21 13.53
CA ILE A 6 25.02 -12.31 12.59
C ILE A 6 25.05 -13.71 13.21
N LYS A 7 24.02 -14.02 14.01
CA LYS A 7 23.49 -15.40 14.02
C LYS A 7 22.62 -15.57 12.78
N MET A 8 23.10 -16.30 11.77
CA MET A 8 22.20 -16.92 10.80
C MET A 8 21.35 -17.95 11.56
N ARG A 9 20.10 -17.57 11.89
CA ARG A 9 19.09 -18.56 12.26
C ARG A 9 18.72 -19.34 11.00
N GLN A 10 18.88 -20.65 11.07
CA GLN A 10 18.34 -21.64 10.12
C GLN A 10 16.80 -21.58 10.15
N SER A 11 16.24 -20.61 9.43
CA SER A 11 14.87 -20.50 8.87
C SER A 11 14.66 -19.00 8.61
N VAL A 12 14.97 -18.51 7.41
CA VAL A 12 14.70 -17.12 7.05
C VAL A 12 13.19 -16.87 7.28
N PRO A 13 12.76 -15.80 7.94
CA PRO A 13 11.33 -15.49 8.00
C PRO A 13 10.84 -15.29 6.55
N ASN A 14 9.67 -15.84 6.22
CA ASN A 14 9.02 -15.63 4.93
C ASN A 14 8.69 -14.13 4.79
N TYR A 15 9.60 -13.35 4.22
CA TYR A 15 9.38 -11.93 3.91
C TYR A 15 8.90 -11.78 2.48
N ILE A 16 7.91 -10.91 2.29
CA ILE A 16 7.47 -10.46 0.98
C ILE A 16 7.87 -9.01 0.79
N TYR A 17 8.33 -8.69 -0.42
CA TYR A 17 8.56 -7.33 -0.86
C TYR A 17 7.43 -6.95 -1.81
N LEU A 18 6.65 -5.94 -1.42
CA LEU A 18 5.56 -5.42 -2.23
C LEU A 18 5.87 -4.00 -2.64
N LYS A 19 5.75 -3.72 -3.94
CA LYS A 19 5.78 -2.37 -4.50
C LYS A 19 4.37 -2.01 -4.95
N TYR A 20 3.78 -1.00 -4.32
CA TYR A 20 2.50 -0.43 -4.71
C TYR A 20 2.71 0.95 -5.32
N ILE A 21 2.06 1.23 -6.46
CA ILE A 21 2.34 2.41 -7.28
C ILE A 21 1.09 3.29 -7.32
N ILE A 22 1.24 4.54 -6.92
CA ILE A 22 0.18 5.56 -6.93
C ILE A 22 0.57 6.64 -7.93
N ARG A 23 -0.37 7.05 -8.78
CA ARG A 23 -0.15 8.06 -9.83
C ARG A 23 -1.27 9.09 -9.80
N ASN A 24 -0.92 10.37 -9.81
CA ASN A 24 -1.91 11.43 -10.01
C ASN A 24 -2.11 11.66 -11.52
N ILE A 25 -3.10 10.98 -12.10
CA ILE A 25 -3.49 11.13 -13.50
C ILE A 25 -4.73 12.05 -13.68
N GLY A 26 -5.12 12.75 -12.62
CA GLY A 26 -6.28 13.62 -12.61
C GLY A 26 -6.03 14.99 -13.25
N ALA A 27 -7.09 15.80 -13.33
CA ALA A 27 -6.99 17.18 -13.82
C ALA A 27 -6.36 18.13 -12.78
N ALA A 28 -6.39 17.76 -11.50
CA ALA A 28 -5.87 18.57 -10.40
C ALA A 28 -4.35 18.79 -10.52
N SER A 29 -3.90 19.97 -10.11
CA SER A 29 -2.48 20.36 -10.13
C SER A 29 -1.63 19.52 -9.16
N ALA A 30 -2.24 19.09 -8.06
CA ALA A 30 -1.73 18.13 -7.10
C ALA A 30 -2.90 17.55 -6.30
N VAL A 31 -2.65 16.44 -5.60
CA VAL A 31 -3.59 15.86 -4.63
C VAL A 31 -2.92 15.72 -3.27
N ASP A 32 -3.67 16.05 -2.22
CA ASP A 32 -3.31 15.74 -0.83
C ASP A 32 -4.00 14.43 -0.44
N MET A 33 -3.21 13.41 -0.14
CA MET A 33 -3.68 12.04 0.04
C MET A 33 -3.30 11.51 1.42
N LYS A 34 -4.27 10.89 2.09
CA LYS A 34 -4.05 9.98 3.20
C LYS A 34 -4.08 8.55 2.67
N VAL A 35 -2.92 7.90 2.63
CA VAL A 35 -2.82 6.47 2.29
C VAL A 35 -2.89 5.67 3.56
N SER A 36 -3.77 4.68 3.62
CA SER A 36 -3.91 3.76 4.75
C SER A 36 -3.68 2.33 4.30
N VAL A 37 -2.72 1.63 4.91
CA VAL A 37 -2.41 0.21 4.66
C VAL A 37 -2.73 -0.57 5.92
N ASN A 38 -3.74 -1.44 5.89
CA ASN A 38 -4.19 -2.24 7.05
C ASN A 38 -4.37 -1.40 8.34
N GLY A 39 -4.90 -0.18 8.20
CA GLY A 39 -5.13 0.75 9.32
C GLY A 39 -3.94 1.65 9.68
N PHE A 40 -2.71 1.35 9.24
CA PHE A 40 -1.59 2.28 9.36
C PHE A 40 -1.72 3.37 8.30
N SER A 41 -1.68 4.65 8.70
CA SER A 41 -1.97 5.77 7.80
C SER A 41 -0.84 6.78 7.72
N GLU A 42 -0.53 7.25 6.52
CA GLU A 42 0.41 8.34 6.28
C GLU A 42 -0.16 9.36 5.29
N LYS A 43 0.33 10.60 5.39
CA LYS A 43 -0.06 11.69 4.48
C LYS A 43 1.03 11.93 3.45
N ILE A 44 0.63 12.03 2.19
CA ILE A 44 1.49 12.35 1.07
C ILE A 44 0.80 13.37 0.17
N SER A 45 1.59 14.18 -0.54
CA SER A 45 1.08 15.04 -1.62
C SER A 45 1.71 14.60 -2.93
N ILE A 46 0.90 14.48 -3.98
CA ILE A 46 1.35 14.00 -5.30
C ILE A 46 1.00 15.06 -6.34
N ALA A 47 2.02 15.68 -6.94
CA ALA A 47 1.83 16.64 -8.02
C ALA A 47 1.25 15.95 -9.26
N LYS A 48 0.68 16.72 -10.17
CA LYS A 48 0.13 16.21 -11.42
C LYS A 48 1.17 15.43 -12.22
N ASP A 49 0.76 14.29 -12.78
CA ASP A 49 1.57 13.37 -13.57
C ASP A 49 2.74 12.71 -12.81
N GLU A 50 2.90 13.00 -11.51
CA GLU A 50 3.91 12.39 -10.65
C GLU A 50 3.46 11.02 -10.12
N THR A 51 4.45 10.23 -9.72
CA THR A 51 4.27 8.86 -9.24
C THR A 51 4.93 8.65 -7.89
N VAL A 52 4.17 8.12 -6.93
CA VAL A 52 4.70 7.65 -5.64
C VAL A 52 4.75 6.13 -5.63
N ASN A 53 5.86 5.59 -5.12
CA ASN A 53 6.05 4.16 -4.93
C ASN A 53 6.10 3.85 -3.44
N LEU A 54 5.17 3.03 -2.96
CA LEU A 54 5.18 2.51 -1.60
C LEU A 54 5.88 1.15 -1.61
N PHE A 55 7.00 1.06 -0.91
CA PHE A 55 7.75 -0.18 -0.73
C PHE A 55 7.44 -0.75 0.66
N MET A 56 6.91 -1.97 0.69
CA MET A 56 6.51 -2.65 1.91
C MET A 56 7.32 -3.94 2.07
N ILE A 57 7.82 -4.16 3.29
CA ILE A 57 8.44 -5.42 3.70
C ILE A 57 7.49 -6.08 4.68
N ILE A 58 6.99 -7.25 4.31
CA ILE A 58 5.90 -7.93 5.00
C ILE A 58 6.48 -9.19 5.64
N SER A 59 6.45 -9.27 6.96
CA SER A 59 6.80 -10.49 7.68
C SER A 59 5.60 -11.42 7.76
N MET A 60 5.62 -12.53 7.02
CA MET A 60 4.53 -13.52 7.07
C MET A 60 4.50 -14.32 8.37
N GLY A 61 5.62 -14.40 9.09
CA GLY A 61 5.72 -15.23 10.29
C GLY A 61 5.44 -16.71 9.96
N LYS A 62 4.33 -17.25 10.49
CA LYS A 62 3.85 -18.62 10.20
C LYS A 62 2.64 -18.63 9.27
N GLU A 63 2.15 -17.46 8.85
CA GLU A 63 0.99 -17.35 7.99
C GLU A 63 1.35 -17.77 6.56
N GLU A 64 0.46 -18.53 5.93
CA GLU A 64 0.58 -18.84 4.50
C GLU A 64 -0.06 -17.74 3.64
N THR A 65 -1.03 -17.00 4.20
CA THR A 65 -1.77 -15.94 3.52
C THR A 65 -1.83 -14.70 4.41
N VAL A 66 -1.61 -13.51 3.83
CA VAL A 66 -1.81 -12.23 4.51
C VAL A 66 -2.73 -11.32 3.70
N PRO A 67 -3.83 -10.81 4.30
CA PRO A 67 -4.70 -9.84 3.66
C PRO A 67 -4.12 -8.42 3.71
N PHE A 68 -4.36 -7.67 2.65
CA PHE A 68 -4.06 -6.25 2.51
C PHE A 68 -5.31 -5.50 2.07
N SER A 69 -5.56 -4.37 2.75
CA SER A 69 -6.45 -3.30 2.31
C SER A 69 -5.64 -2.01 2.25
N ILE A 70 -5.69 -1.36 1.09
CA ILE A 70 -5.11 -0.06 0.84
C ILE A 70 -6.25 0.92 0.56
N LEU A 71 -6.40 1.92 1.41
CA LEU A 71 -7.35 3.00 1.25
C LEU A 71 -6.62 4.28 0.84
N LEU A 72 -7.04 4.86 -0.28
CA LEU A 72 -6.60 6.16 -0.75
C LEU A 72 -7.74 7.16 -0.54
N ASP A 73 -7.58 8.02 0.45
CA ASP A 73 -8.52 9.12 0.72
C ASP A 73 -7.80 10.43 0.35
N TYR A 74 -8.32 11.16 -0.64
CA TYR A 74 -7.59 12.32 -1.17
C TYR A 74 -8.48 13.46 -1.62
N TRP A 75 -7.95 14.66 -1.46
CA TRP A 75 -8.52 15.90 -1.97
C TRP A 75 -7.66 16.41 -3.11
N ASP A 76 -8.26 17.13 -4.06
CA ASP A 76 -7.46 18.09 -4.82
C ASP A 76 -6.93 19.18 -3.86
N VAL A 77 -5.77 19.76 -4.17
CA VAL A 77 -5.15 20.77 -3.29
C VAL A 77 -6.03 22.02 -3.13
N GLU A 78 -6.90 22.29 -4.12
CA GLU A 78 -7.90 23.36 -4.06
C GLU A 78 -9.14 23.01 -3.19
N LYS A 79 -9.22 21.78 -2.67
CA LYS A 79 -10.31 21.23 -1.84
C LYS A 79 -11.71 21.36 -2.46
N ARG A 80 -11.81 21.25 -3.77
CA ARG A 80 -13.07 21.27 -4.53
C ARG A 80 -13.69 19.89 -4.63
N ALA A 81 -12.88 18.83 -4.60
CA ALA A 81 -13.37 17.47 -4.70
C ALA A 81 -12.61 16.53 -3.74
N HIS A 82 -13.36 15.63 -3.12
CA HIS A 82 -12.88 14.60 -2.20
C HIS A 82 -13.17 13.24 -2.79
N TYR A 83 -12.16 12.40 -2.88
CA TYR A 83 -12.27 11.07 -3.46
C TYR A 83 -11.80 10.00 -2.49
N ASN A 84 -12.39 8.82 -2.65
CA ASN A 84 -11.95 7.60 -2.00
C ASN A 84 -11.76 6.49 -3.03
N GLN A 85 -10.71 5.69 -2.84
CA GLN A 85 -10.44 4.48 -3.58
C GLN A 85 -9.91 3.41 -2.61
N GLU A 86 -10.33 2.17 -2.81
CA GLU A 86 -9.93 1.02 -2.00
C GLU A 86 -9.44 -0.12 -2.90
N ASP A 87 -8.28 -0.66 -2.54
CA ASP A 87 -7.71 -1.87 -3.12
C ASP A 87 -7.54 -2.94 -2.04
N GLY A 88 -8.22 -4.06 -2.21
CA GLY A 88 -8.10 -5.24 -1.37
C GLY A 88 -7.45 -6.39 -2.11
N PHE A 89 -6.44 -7.03 -1.52
CA PHE A 89 -5.82 -8.23 -2.08
C PHE A 89 -5.24 -9.13 -0.99
N GLU A 90 -5.00 -10.40 -1.31
CA GLU A 90 -4.28 -11.33 -0.47
C GLU A 90 -2.95 -11.70 -1.09
N ILE A 91 -1.92 -11.83 -0.27
CA ILE A 91 -0.66 -12.43 -0.70
C ILE A 91 -0.57 -13.83 -0.11
N LEU A 92 -0.40 -14.82 -0.99
CA LEU A 92 -0.23 -16.22 -0.66
C LEU A 92 1.21 -16.64 -0.97
N VAL A 93 1.86 -17.30 -0.02
CA VAL A 93 3.20 -17.88 -0.20
C VAL A 93 3.10 -19.39 -0.25
N LYS A 94 3.46 -19.98 -1.38
CA LYS A 94 3.54 -21.45 -1.57
C LYS A 94 4.98 -21.85 -1.81
N GLY A 95 5.68 -22.25 -0.75
CA GLY A 95 7.11 -22.51 -0.82
C GLY A 95 7.88 -21.22 -1.18
N THR A 96 8.46 -21.17 -2.38
CA THR A 96 9.15 -19.99 -2.91
C THR A 96 8.28 -19.10 -3.80
N GLU A 97 7.06 -19.53 -4.14
CA GLU A 97 6.16 -18.77 -5.00
C GLU A 97 5.33 -17.78 -4.19
N GLN A 98 5.22 -16.56 -4.70
CA GLN A 98 4.36 -15.50 -4.16
C GLN A 98 3.24 -15.21 -5.15
N ILE A 99 2.00 -15.30 -4.69
CA ILE A 99 0.80 -15.12 -5.51
C ILE A 99 -0.01 -13.99 -4.90
N ILE A 100 -0.26 -12.94 -5.68
CA ILE A 100 -1.20 -11.87 -5.31
C ILE A 100 -2.58 -12.23 -5.86
N LYS A 101 -3.55 -12.37 -4.98
CA LYS A 101 -4.95 -12.60 -5.32
C LYS A 101 -5.73 -11.30 -5.10
N PRO A 102 -6.17 -10.60 -6.15
CA PRO A 102 -7.03 -9.45 -6.00
C PRO A 102 -8.37 -9.87 -5.37
N LYS A 103 -8.89 -9.04 -4.47
CA LYS A 103 -10.20 -9.22 -3.83
C LYS A 103 -11.15 -8.07 -4.15
N GLU A 104 -10.66 -6.86 -4.01
CA GLU A 104 -11.43 -5.64 -4.17
C GLU A 104 -10.60 -4.61 -4.91
N HIS A 105 -11.25 -3.88 -5.80
CA HIS A 105 -10.68 -2.72 -6.46
C HIS A 105 -11.85 -1.81 -6.79
N THR A 106 -11.92 -0.66 -6.11
CA THR A 106 -12.92 0.35 -6.41
C THR A 106 -12.33 1.37 -7.37
N LEU A 107 -13.20 1.96 -8.20
CA LEU A 107 -12.83 3.16 -8.93
C LEU A 107 -12.90 4.36 -7.98
N PRO A 108 -12.10 5.42 -8.22
CA PRO A 108 -12.23 6.68 -7.50
C PRO A 108 -13.68 7.13 -7.42
N THR A 109 -14.20 7.21 -6.19
CA THR A 109 -15.57 7.64 -5.92
C THR A 109 -15.54 8.97 -5.19
N GLU A 110 -16.21 9.98 -5.77
CA GLU A 110 -16.32 11.29 -5.13
C GLU A 110 -17.23 11.19 -3.91
N ILE A 111 -16.72 11.58 -2.75
CA ILE A 111 -17.49 11.67 -1.51
C ILE A 111 -18.22 13.02 -1.54
N LYS A 112 -19.52 12.96 -1.80
CA LYS A 112 -20.39 14.14 -1.62
C LYS A 112 -20.57 14.37 -0.13
N ASN A 113 -20.02 15.47 0.38
CA ASN A 113 -20.38 15.93 1.71
C ASN A 113 -21.90 16.21 1.75
N PRO A 114 -22.63 15.71 2.76
CA PRO A 114 -24.03 16.07 2.98
C PRO A 114 -24.21 17.56 3.30
#